data_AF-A0A6J8DD35-F1
#
_entry.id   AF-A0A6J8DD35-F1
#
_cell.length_a   1.000
_cell.length_b   1.000
_cell.length_c   1.000
_cell.angle_alpha   90.00
_cell.angle_beta   90.00
_cell.angle_gamma   90.00
#
_symmetry.space_group_name_H-M   'P 1'
#
loop_
_entity.id
_entity.type
_entity.pdbx_description
1 polymer ?
#
loop_
_entity_poly.entity_id
_entity_poly.type
_entity_poly.pdbx_seq_one_letter_code
_entity_poly.pdbx_strand_id
1 'polypeptide(L)'
;MSKSEKKLEKELRVFGLKCQVLRKRRMTFLFGKFASIKQELTKKNNKPMGNLQVIEALLQKWNEENDTSNTQTKEFQEEPCPSTYIRSKKVDTNQHIFLAAEDSFKRLISVVDWHARCCKEKLKPTKMFKKGHVCKTSLKCNDKETPHVFSLSSTYLPTKDYLVNSGVNHGITCSGIVPAVYKRFAQGSGIGVISDENRTSFFNVHSQHIQEEYKYSTDIALLQEIASYEELDSKIDIMSDARHGLRKNAKDTSVVCMGEKTHKVISCEHVTKTMDPVSQRHERLGTEKIFKYLHENDVTVNVHCHDRNLSINKYVRENTEAINQNDVWHCVKSVKSALKKVSTGSKSSEGKTWSFQLSDKVEPVATHMYWAIQNCNQDEKKLQKSLLNILDHYENIYTDCHESARCKVDAKYEPSRIVITSPVAEKLIVSVILNATVYKYAKDYGLGRDTFYVESFNNVTNIYQNKRIAFGDSQYNARANRSVLHRNENVDRDFTSVSIKQNHTMPRSTKGKKNYKRAKYKFRDNIWSRFMKSIYSKRIDSRTKKVFKCDISNKIHFLQFSRHLFL
;
A
#
# COMPACT_ATOMS: atom_id res chain seq x y z
N MET A 1 21.93 14.40 -1.92
CA MET A 1 21.92 14.12 -0.46
C MET A 1 21.97 15.42 0.31
N SER A 2 20.93 15.68 1.10
CA SER A 2 20.84 16.85 1.99
C SER A 2 21.93 16.82 3.07
N LYS A 3 22.25 17.98 3.65
CA LYS A 3 23.23 18.06 4.76
C LYS A 3 22.83 17.16 5.94
N SER A 4 21.52 16.95 6.16
CA SER A 4 20.99 16.05 7.20
C SER A 4 21.18 14.58 6.86
N GLU A 5 21.03 14.17 5.60
CA GLU A 5 21.31 12.79 5.16
C GLU A 5 22.79 12.44 5.26
N LYS A 6 23.68 13.36 4.86
CA LYS A 6 25.13 13.19 5.02
C LYS A 6 25.53 13.09 6.51
N LYS A 7 24.83 13.80 7.40
CA LYS A 7 25.04 13.72 8.85
C LYS A 7 24.59 12.36 9.41
N LEU A 8 23.41 11.88 9.00
CA LEU A 8 22.87 10.58 9.45
C LEU A 8 23.72 9.40 8.96
N GLU A 9 24.19 9.43 7.70
CA GLU A 9 25.08 8.40 7.17
C GLU A 9 26.43 8.37 7.92
N LYS A 10 26.97 9.55 8.25
CA LYS A 10 28.19 9.66 9.06
C LYS A 10 27.99 9.11 10.47
N GLU A 11 26.86 9.39 11.12
CA GLU A 11 26.53 8.85 12.44
C GLU A 11 26.33 7.32 12.43
N LEU A 12 25.68 6.77 11.40
CA LEU A 12 25.51 5.32 11.25
C LEU A 12 26.83 4.59 10.98
N ARG A 13 27.73 5.16 10.16
CA ARG A 13 29.09 4.61 9.97
C ARG A 13 29.89 4.63 11.27
N VAL A 14 29.82 5.71 12.05
CA VAL A 14 30.49 5.81 13.36
C VAL A 14 29.94 4.78 14.36
N PHE A 15 28.62 4.55 14.38
CA PHE A 15 28.01 3.54 15.23
C PHE A 15 28.44 2.11 14.84
N GLY A 16 28.44 1.81 13.54
CA GLY A 16 28.94 0.53 13.02
C GLY A 16 30.39 0.25 13.41
N LEU A 17 31.27 1.26 13.27
CA LEU A 17 32.66 1.19 13.70
C LEU A 17 32.80 0.97 15.22
N LYS A 18 32.01 1.66 16.05
CA LYS A 18 32.01 1.46 17.52
C LYS A 18 31.61 0.03 17.91
N CYS A 19 30.58 -0.53 17.28
CA CYS A 19 30.17 -1.92 17.52
C CYS A 19 31.25 -2.93 17.12
N GLN A 20 31.93 -2.72 15.99
CA GLN A 20 33.03 -3.57 15.56
C GLN A 20 34.23 -3.49 16.51
N VAL A 21 34.57 -2.28 16.99
CA VAL A 21 35.65 -2.08 17.98
C VAL A 21 35.30 -2.74 19.32
N LEU A 22 34.06 -2.63 19.80
CA LEU A 22 33.62 -3.28 21.04
C LEU A 22 33.64 -4.80 20.93
N ARG A 23 33.20 -5.36 19.79
CA ARG A 23 33.27 -6.81 19.54
C ARG A 23 34.72 -7.30 19.49
N LYS A 24 35.61 -6.56 18.83
CA LYS A 24 37.04 -6.89 18.76
C LYS A 24 37.68 -6.85 20.15
N ARG A 25 37.41 -5.81 20.95
CA ARG A 25 37.89 -5.70 22.35
C ARG A 25 37.39 -6.86 23.23
N ARG A 26 36.11 -7.22 23.14
CA ARG A 26 35.56 -8.37 23.87
C ARG A 26 36.20 -9.68 23.46
N MET A 27 36.39 -9.92 22.16
CA MET A 27 37.10 -11.12 21.70
C MET A 27 38.54 -11.16 22.18
N THR A 28 39.30 -10.06 22.06
CA THR A 28 40.68 -9.99 22.53
C THR A 28 40.77 -10.25 24.03
N PHE A 29 39.84 -9.71 24.83
CA PHE A 29 39.77 -9.98 26.26
C PHE A 29 39.48 -11.46 26.57
N LEU A 30 38.50 -12.06 25.88
CA LEU A 30 38.15 -13.47 26.07
C LEU A 30 39.29 -14.41 25.64
N PHE A 31 39.94 -14.14 24.50
CA PHE A 31 41.10 -14.90 24.05
C PHE A 31 42.30 -14.73 24.98
N GLY A 32 42.51 -13.55 25.54
CA GLY A 32 43.53 -13.31 26.56
C GLY A 32 43.29 -14.14 27.83
N LYS A 33 42.06 -14.16 28.34
CA LYS A 33 41.69 -15.02 29.48
C LYS A 33 41.83 -16.51 29.14
N PHE A 34 41.40 -16.92 27.96
CA PHE A 34 41.52 -18.30 27.50
C PHE A 34 42.99 -18.75 27.40
N ALA A 35 43.86 -17.88 26.90
CA ALA A 35 45.30 -18.13 26.84
C ALA A 35 45.94 -18.23 28.24
N SER A 36 45.53 -17.35 29.16
CA SER A 36 45.97 -17.40 30.57
C SER A 36 45.57 -18.71 31.24
N ILE A 37 44.31 -19.13 31.09
CA ILE A 37 43.79 -20.39 31.63
C ILE A 37 44.53 -21.58 31.01
N LYS A 38 44.75 -21.55 29.69
CA LYS A 38 45.51 -22.58 28.98
C LYS A 38 46.94 -22.71 29.51
N GLN A 39 47.60 -21.58 29.81
CA GLN A 39 48.95 -21.57 30.36
C GLN A 39 48.98 -22.14 31.78
N GLU A 40 48.02 -21.78 32.64
CA GLU A 40 47.92 -22.34 33.98
C GLU A 40 47.63 -23.85 33.97
N LEU A 41 46.69 -24.31 33.14
CA LEU A 41 46.38 -25.72 33.01
C LEU A 41 47.55 -26.52 32.42
N THR A 42 48.29 -25.94 31.47
CA THR A 42 49.51 -26.54 30.91
C THR A 42 50.59 -26.70 31.97
N LYS A 43 50.80 -25.68 32.82
CA LYS A 43 51.72 -25.75 33.97
C LYS A 43 51.27 -26.80 34.98
N LYS A 44 49.98 -26.82 35.34
CA LYS A 44 49.43 -27.75 36.33
C LYS A 44 49.53 -29.22 35.88
N ASN A 45 49.34 -29.48 34.59
CA ASN A 45 49.33 -30.84 34.05
C ASN A 45 50.67 -31.29 33.45
N ASN A 46 51.72 -30.45 33.50
CA ASN A 46 53.04 -30.71 32.94
C ASN A 46 53.04 -31.20 31.47
N LYS A 47 52.03 -30.81 30.68
CA LYS A 47 51.91 -31.13 29.25
C LYS A 47 51.14 -30.04 28.51
N PRO A 48 51.50 -29.73 27.25
CA PRO A 48 50.80 -28.73 26.46
C PRO A 48 49.34 -29.13 26.27
N MET A 49 48.42 -28.28 26.72
CA MET A 49 46.97 -28.50 26.57
C MET A 49 46.49 -27.97 25.21
N GLY A 50 45.68 -28.74 24.49
CA GLY A 50 44.92 -28.27 23.33
C GLY A 50 43.72 -27.39 23.74
N ASN A 51 43.18 -26.59 22.81
CA ASN A 51 42.03 -25.72 23.13
C ASN A 51 40.78 -26.52 23.56
N LEU A 52 40.57 -27.70 22.96
CA LEU A 52 39.47 -28.59 23.32
C LEU A 52 39.60 -29.10 24.77
N GLN A 53 40.80 -29.52 25.17
CA GLN A 53 41.10 -30.00 26.52
C GLN A 53 40.93 -28.91 27.59
N VAL A 54 41.21 -27.65 27.25
CA VAL A 54 40.95 -26.52 28.14
C VAL A 54 39.45 -26.32 28.34
N ILE A 55 38.64 -26.46 27.27
CA ILE A 55 37.19 -26.35 27.35
C ILE A 55 36.60 -27.50 28.17
N GLU A 56 37.05 -28.73 27.93
CA GLU A 56 36.63 -29.92 28.69
C GLU A 56 36.95 -29.77 30.18
N ALA A 57 38.16 -29.32 30.53
CA ALA A 57 38.55 -29.08 31.91
C ALA A 57 37.72 -27.98 32.60
N LEU A 58 37.35 -26.92 31.87
CA LEU A 58 36.47 -25.87 32.40
C LEU A 58 35.03 -26.37 32.60
N LEU A 59 34.51 -27.18 31.68
CA LEU A 59 33.18 -27.79 31.79
C LEU A 59 33.11 -28.81 32.93
N GLN A 60 34.15 -29.61 33.07
CA GLN A 60 34.26 -30.57 34.17
C GLN A 60 34.29 -29.85 35.52
N LYS A 61 35.11 -28.80 35.65
CA LYS A 61 35.16 -27.99 36.87
C LYS A 61 33.83 -27.30 37.17
N TRP A 62 33.12 -26.83 36.14
CA TRP A 62 31.79 -26.25 36.30
C TRP A 62 30.77 -27.29 36.78
N ASN A 63 30.83 -28.52 36.28
CA ASN A 63 29.99 -29.61 36.76
C ASN A 63 30.34 -29.99 38.21
N GLU A 64 31.63 -30.08 38.56
CA GLU A 64 32.08 -30.37 39.93
C GLU A 64 31.64 -29.28 40.94
N GLU A 65 31.68 -28.01 40.55
CA GLU A 65 31.21 -26.87 41.36
C GLU A 65 29.67 -26.84 41.49
N ASN A 66 28.93 -27.35 40.49
CA ASN A 66 27.48 -27.48 40.57
C ASN A 66 27.05 -28.72 41.39
N ASP A 67 27.80 -29.82 41.33
CA ASP A 67 27.52 -31.06 42.07
C ASP A 67 27.82 -30.92 43.58
N THR A 68 28.82 -30.12 43.96
CA THR A 68 29.12 -29.86 45.39
C THR A 68 28.10 -28.97 46.09
N SER A 69 27.18 -28.34 45.36
CA SER A 69 26.06 -27.60 45.95
C SER A 69 24.86 -28.49 46.34
N ASN A 70 24.94 -29.82 46.11
CA ASN A 70 23.82 -30.74 46.28
C ASN A 70 23.96 -31.73 47.46
N THR A 71 24.81 -31.45 48.45
CA THR A 71 24.90 -32.23 49.70
C THR A 71 24.27 -31.51 50.89
N GLN A 72 23.01 -31.11 50.75
CA GLN A 72 22.07 -30.93 51.86
C GLN A 72 20.66 -30.69 51.31
N THR A 73 20.02 -31.73 50.79
CA THR A 73 18.63 -31.63 50.34
C THR A 73 17.85 -32.82 50.88
N LYS A 74 17.00 -32.51 51.87
CA LYS A 74 15.82 -33.29 52.23
C LYS A 74 15.13 -33.74 50.95
N GLU A 75 14.69 -34.99 50.90
CA GLU A 75 13.84 -35.53 49.84
C GLU A 75 12.67 -34.58 49.53
N PHE A 76 12.84 -33.74 48.52
CA PHE A 76 11.76 -33.15 47.77
C PHE A 76 11.67 -34.00 46.51
N GLN A 77 10.57 -34.74 46.36
CA GLN A 77 10.21 -35.33 45.09
C GLN A 77 10.06 -34.19 44.07
N GLU A 78 11.06 -33.99 43.22
CA GLU A 78 10.98 -33.02 42.12
C GLU A 78 9.93 -33.53 41.13
N GLU A 79 8.73 -32.95 41.16
CA GLU A 79 7.78 -33.12 40.07
C GLU A 79 8.46 -32.70 38.76
N PRO A 80 8.36 -33.51 37.69
CA PRO A 80 8.99 -33.17 36.42
C PRO A 80 8.45 -31.85 35.89
N CYS A 81 9.34 -31.01 35.36
CA CYS A 81 8.97 -29.73 34.76
C CYS A 81 7.82 -29.92 33.76
N PRO A 82 6.70 -29.19 33.89
CA PRO A 82 5.55 -29.39 33.02
C PRO A 82 5.92 -29.16 31.55
N SER A 83 5.48 -30.08 30.68
CA SER A 83 5.75 -30.02 29.24
C SER A 83 5.29 -28.69 28.64
N THR A 84 6.14 -28.06 27.83
CA THR A 84 5.81 -26.86 27.05
C THR A 84 4.80 -27.14 25.92
N TYR A 85 4.57 -28.41 25.59
CA TYR A 85 3.63 -28.85 24.56
C TYR A 85 2.49 -29.63 25.21
N ILE A 86 1.40 -28.92 25.49
CA ILE A 86 0.16 -29.53 25.98
C ILE A 86 -0.72 -29.84 24.77
N ARG A 87 -0.98 -31.13 24.52
CA ARG A 87 -1.94 -31.54 23.50
C ARG A 87 -3.36 -31.20 23.99
N SER A 88 -4.06 -30.34 23.23
CA SER A 88 -5.44 -29.95 23.53
C SER A 88 -6.33 -31.19 23.64
N LYS A 89 -7.09 -31.31 24.73
CA LYS A 89 -8.14 -32.33 24.84
C LYS A 89 -9.38 -31.87 24.09
N LYS A 90 -10.31 -32.79 23.81
CA LYS A 90 -11.60 -32.47 23.16
C LYS A 90 -12.42 -31.46 23.98
N VAL A 91 -12.28 -31.46 25.30
CA VAL A 91 -12.94 -30.50 26.19
C VAL A 91 -12.36 -29.08 26.07
N ASP A 92 -11.13 -28.95 25.59
CA ASP A 92 -10.40 -27.68 25.48
C ASP A 92 -10.64 -26.99 24.12
N THR A 93 -11.31 -27.64 23.16
CA THR A 93 -11.52 -27.08 21.81
C THR A 93 -12.41 -25.84 21.79
N ASN A 94 -13.25 -25.68 22.80
CA ASN A 94 -14.13 -24.53 22.98
C ASN A 94 -13.53 -23.45 23.90
N GLN A 95 -12.22 -23.51 24.16
CA GLN A 95 -11.58 -22.54 25.02
C GLN A 95 -11.66 -21.11 24.47
N HIS A 96 -11.65 -20.15 25.38
CA HIS A 96 -11.66 -18.75 25.05
C HIS A 96 -10.29 -18.26 24.58
N ILE A 97 -10.22 -17.79 23.34
CA ILE A 97 -9.00 -17.24 22.75
C ILE A 97 -8.98 -15.72 22.93
N PHE A 98 -7.80 -15.16 23.18
CA PHE A 98 -7.56 -13.73 23.26
C PHE A 98 -6.17 -13.40 22.70
N LEU A 99 -5.95 -12.13 22.37
CA LEU A 99 -4.65 -11.66 21.86
C LEU A 99 -3.86 -11.01 22.99
N ALA A 100 -2.57 -11.36 23.10
CA ALA A 100 -1.68 -10.90 24.15
C ALA A 100 -0.51 -10.05 23.61
N ALA A 101 -0.22 -8.92 24.26
CA ALA A 101 1.05 -8.22 24.08
C ALA A 101 2.18 -8.94 24.83
N GLU A 102 3.37 -9.01 24.24
CA GLU A 102 4.53 -9.69 24.82
C GLU A 102 4.85 -9.21 26.24
N ASP A 103 4.84 -7.89 26.47
CA ASP A 103 5.10 -7.31 27.78
C ASP A 103 4.02 -7.67 28.82
N SER A 104 2.76 -7.83 28.40
CA SER A 104 1.70 -8.28 29.30
C SER A 104 1.95 -9.71 29.77
N PHE A 105 2.45 -10.58 28.88
CA PHE A 105 2.81 -11.94 29.22
C PHE A 105 4.05 -12.00 30.14
N LYS A 106 5.11 -11.24 29.83
CA LYS A 106 6.30 -11.13 30.71
C LYS A 106 5.95 -10.62 32.10
N ARG A 107 5.05 -9.64 32.18
CA ARG A 107 4.59 -9.09 33.46
C ARG A 107 3.79 -10.11 34.26
N LEU A 108 2.96 -10.92 33.61
CA LEU A 108 2.25 -12.02 34.27
C LEU A 108 3.23 -13.01 34.89
N ILE A 109 4.25 -13.44 34.13
CA ILE A 109 5.30 -14.34 34.65
C ILE A 109 5.99 -13.70 35.85
N SER A 110 6.38 -12.42 35.75
CA SER A 110 7.06 -11.70 36.83
C SER A 110 6.21 -11.62 38.11
N VAL A 111 4.90 -11.44 37.98
CA VAL A 111 3.96 -11.42 39.11
C VAL A 111 3.85 -12.79 39.76
N VAL A 112 3.72 -13.83 38.95
CA VAL A 112 3.59 -15.21 39.43
C VAL A 112 4.89 -15.64 40.14
N ASP A 113 6.05 -15.34 39.55
CA ASP A 113 7.37 -15.60 40.14
C ASP A 113 7.57 -14.81 41.45
N TRP A 114 7.27 -13.51 41.45
CA TRP A 114 7.32 -12.70 42.67
C TRP A 114 6.42 -13.26 43.77
N HIS A 115 5.19 -13.66 43.43
CA HIS A 115 4.28 -14.25 44.39
C HIS A 115 4.81 -15.57 44.96
N ALA A 116 5.31 -16.46 44.10
CA ALA A 116 5.85 -17.76 44.51
C ALA A 116 7.02 -17.62 45.50
N ARG A 117 7.81 -16.54 45.40
CA ARG A 117 8.89 -16.23 46.35
C ARG A 117 8.40 -15.69 47.69
N CYS A 118 7.24 -15.04 47.71
CA CYS A 118 6.74 -14.28 48.87
C CYS A 118 5.54 -14.93 49.58
N CYS A 119 4.98 -16.01 49.04
CA CYS A 119 3.80 -16.67 49.58
C CYS A 119 3.76 -18.13 49.15
N LYS A 120 3.42 -19.02 50.10
CA LYS A 120 3.36 -20.48 49.88
C LYS A 120 2.07 -20.93 49.21
N GLU A 121 1.01 -20.11 49.28
CA GLU A 121 -0.28 -20.41 48.66
C GLU A 121 -0.27 -20.26 47.14
N LYS A 122 -1.25 -20.90 46.48
CA LYS A 122 -1.39 -20.85 45.02
C LYS A 122 -2.18 -19.62 44.60
N LEU A 123 -1.67 -18.89 43.59
CA LEU A 123 -2.46 -17.87 42.90
C LEU A 123 -3.55 -18.53 42.08
N LYS A 124 -4.80 -18.12 42.31
CA LYS A 124 -5.95 -18.55 41.52
C LYS A 124 -6.48 -17.39 40.67
N PRO A 125 -6.70 -17.59 39.37
CA PRO A 125 -7.41 -16.61 38.57
C PRO A 125 -8.88 -16.53 39.03
N THR A 126 -9.33 -15.31 39.24
CA THR A 126 -10.75 -14.96 39.41
C THR A 126 -11.48 -14.96 38.06
N LYS A 127 -12.75 -14.55 38.07
CA LYS A 127 -13.57 -14.37 36.87
C LYS A 127 -12.82 -13.60 35.77
N MET A 128 -12.74 -14.21 34.60
CA MET A 128 -12.15 -13.60 33.41
C MET A 128 -13.20 -12.73 32.71
N PHE A 129 -12.83 -11.48 32.41
CA PHE A 129 -13.64 -10.53 31.67
C PHE A 129 -13.04 -10.28 30.30
N LYS A 130 -13.87 -10.38 29.25
CA LYS A 130 -13.46 -10.06 27.88
C LYS A 130 -13.87 -8.63 27.53
N LYS A 131 -12.96 -7.85 26.94
CA LYS A 131 -13.26 -6.54 26.35
C LYS A 131 -12.54 -6.40 25.01
N GLY A 132 -13.28 -6.61 23.92
CA GLY A 132 -12.68 -6.73 22.60
C GLY A 132 -11.89 -8.02 22.47
N HIS A 133 -10.64 -7.90 22.05
CA HIS A 133 -9.68 -9.01 22.00
C HIS A 133 -8.92 -9.21 23.31
N VAL A 134 -9.22 -8.41 24.35
CA VAL A 134 -8.48 -8.40 25.60
C VAL A 134 -9.15 -9.24 26.66
N CYS A 135 -8.32 -10.01 27.38
CA CYS A 135 -8.70 -10.67 28.62
C CYS A 135 -8.19 -9.89 29.84
N LYS A 136 -9.11 -9.58 30.76
CA LYS A 136 -8.82 -9.03 32.08
C LYS A 136 -9.17 -10.08 33.13
N THR A 137 -8.24 -10.38 34.03
CA THR A 137 -8.52 -11.24 35.19
C THR A 137 -7.83 -10.69 36.43
N SER A 138 -8.39 -10.93 37.60
CA SER A 138 -7.66 -10.72 38.85
C SER A 138 -7.07 -12.04 39.32
N LEU A 139 -5.88 -12.02 39.88
CA LEU A 139 -5.29 -13.16 40.57
C LEU A 139 -5.47 -12.92 42.07
N LYS A 140 -6.04 -13.91 42.76
CA LYS A 140 -6.21 -13.89 44.22
C LYS A 140 -5.38 -15.00 44.85
N CYS A 141 -4.81 -14.68 46.00
CA CYS A 141 -4.14 -15.63 46.88
C CYS A 141 -5.05 -15.92 48.08
N ASN A 142 -5.00 -17.13 48.64
CA ASN A 142 -5.79 -17.46 49.82
C ASN A 142 -5.23 -16.80 51.10
N ASP A 143 -3.91 -16.65 51.21
CA ASP A 143 -3.23 -16.04 52.37
C ASP A 143 -3.30 -14.51 52.42
N LYS A 144 -3.55 -13.87 51.27
CA LYS A 144 -3.56 -12.40 51.15
C LYS A 144 -4.89 -11.95 50.59
N GLU A 145 -5.64 -11.17 51.37
CA GLU A 145 -6.92 -10.59 50.93
C GLU A 145 -6.77 -9.56 49.79
N THR A 146 -5.56 -9.14 49.42
CA THR A 146 -5.34 -8.17 48.35
C THR A 146 -5.41 -8.82 46.96
N PRO A 147 -6.45 -8.57 46.15
CA PRO A 147 -6.50 -9.06 44.77
C PRO A 147 -5.49 -8.30 43.91
N HIS A 148 -4.63 -9.03 43.21
CA HIS A 148 -3.81 -8.41 42.18
C HIS A 148 -4.60 -8.40 40.85
N VAL A 149 -5.08 -7.23 40.45
CA VAL A 149 -5.85 -7.07 39.21
C VAL A 149 -4.92 -6.88 38.01
N PHE A 150 -5.01 -7.76 37.02
CA PHE A 150 -4.20 -7.67 35.80
C PHE A 150 -5.05 -7.67 34.53
N SER A 151 -4.56 -6.99 33.50
CA SER A 151 -4.93 -7.35 32.15
C SER A 151 -3.90 -8.34 31.64
N LEU A 152 -4.32 -9.59 31.44
CA LEU A 152 -3.42 -10.67 31.03
C LEU A 152 -2.90 -10.49 29.60
N SER A 153 -3.60 -9.69 28.80
CA SER A 153 -3.41 -9.71 27.37
C SER A 153 -3.11 -8.34 26.75
N SER A 154 -3.19 -7.23 27.49
CA SER A 154 -2.77 -5.95 26.94
C SER A 154 -2.33 -4.95 27.99
N THR A 155 -1.35 -4.11 27.62
CA THR A 155 -1.06 -2.87 28.32
C THR A 155 -2.12 -1.81 28.00
N TYR A 156 -2.25 -0.84 28.90
CA TYR A 156 -3.12 0.33 28.71
C TYR A 156 -2.34 1.45 28.03
N LEU A 157 -2.99 2.08 27.05
CA LEU A 157 -2.55 3.35 26.48
C LEU A 157 -2.93 4.51 27.41
N PRO A 158 -2.29 5.69 27.26
CA PRO A 158 -2.68 6.90 27.99
C PRO A 158 -4.18 7.26 27.89
N THR A 159 -4.85 6.89 26.81
CA THR A 159 -6.30 7.08 26.60
C THR A 159 -7.17 6.14 27.43
N LYS A 160 -6.56 5.21 28.19
CA LYS A 160 -7.19 4.07 28.88
C LYS A 160 -7.71 2.97 27.93
N ASP A 161 -7.42 3.08 26.64
CA ASP A 161 -7.64 1.99 25.68
C ASP A 161 -6.60 0.89 25.82
N TYR A 162 -6.92 -0.29 25.32
CA TYR A 162 -5.97 -1.40 25.28
C TYR A 162 -5.13 -1.36 23.99
N LEU A 163 -3.80 -1.45 24.14
CA LEU A 163 -2.86 -1.51 23.02
C LEU A 163 -3.25 -2.57 21.98
N VAL A 164 -3.63 -3.77 22.43
CA VAL A 164 -4.06 -4.86 21.54
C VAL A 164 -5.29 -4.48 20.71
N ASN A 165 -6.32 -3.89 21.33
CA ASN A 165 -7.51 -3.47 20.60
C ASN A 165 -7.19 -2.37 19.59
N SER A 166 -6.34 -1.40 19.96
CA SER A 166 -5.85 -0.37 19.04
C SER A 166 -5.05 -0.95 17.88
N GLY A 167 -4.18 -1.95 18.14
CA GLY A 167 -3.40 -2.62 17.10
C GLY A 167 -4.27 -3.40 16.12
N VAL A 168 -5.30 -4.10 16.62
CA VAL A 168 -6.27 -4.78 15.77
C VAL A 168 -7.10 -3.79 14.96
N ASN A 169 -7.57 -2.69 15.57
CA ASN A 169 -8.29 -1.63 14.86
C ASN A 169 -7.43 -0.98 13.75
N HIS A 170 -6.13 -0.78 14.00
CA HIS A 170 -5.19 -0.32 12.99
C HIS A 170 -5.08 -1.32 11.83
N GLY A 171 -4.92 -2.61 12.13
CA GLY A 171 -4.88 -3.67 11.11
C GLY A 171 -6.17 -3.77 10.29
N ILE A 172 -7.34 -3.65 10.93
CA ILE A 172 -8.65 -3.59 10.27
C ILE A 172 -8.69 -2.41 9.30
N THR A 173 -8.34 -1.22 9.80
CA THR A 173 -8.42 0.01 9.00
C THR A 173 -7.47 -0.04 7.79
N CYS A 174 -6.25 -0.55 7.98
CA CYS A 174 -5.21 -0.60 6.95
C CYS A 174 -5.32 -1.78 5.97
N SER A 175 -6.11 -2.81 6.28
CA SER A 175 -6.29 -3.98 5.41
C SER A 175 -7.37 -3.79 4.35
N GLY A 176 -8.30 -2.84 4.56
CA GLY A 176 -9.48 -2.68 3.72
C GLY A 176 -10.65 -3.57 4.12
N ILE A 177 -10.50 -4.44 5.13
CA ILE A 177 -11.59 -5.28 5.64
C ILE A 177 -12.79 -4.43 6.08
N VAL A 178 -13.99 -4.96 5.86
CA VAL A 178 -15.25 -4.31 6.23
C VAL A 178 -15.65 -4.79 7.63
N PRO A 179 -16.25 -3.94 8.48
CA PRO A 179 -16.60 -4.33 9.85
C PRO A 179 -17.41 -5.63 9.97
N ALA A 180 -18.33 -5.89 9.05
CA ALA A 180 -19.10 -7.14 9.01
C ALA A 180 -18.20 -8.38 8.76
N VAL A 181 -17.20 -8.27 7.88
CA VAL A 181 -16.25 -9.37 7.60
C VAL A 181 -15.35 -9.60 8.81
N TYR A 182 -14.85 -8.52 9.44
CA TYR A 182 -14.10 -8.61 10.68
C TYR A 182 -14.90 -9.30 11.79
N LYS A 183 -16.16 -8.89 12.01
CA LYS A 183 -17.01 -9.47 13.05
C LYS A 183 -17.22 -10.97 12.83
N ARG A 184 -17.53 -11.41 11.60
CA ARG A 184 -17.65 -12.83 11.25
C ARG A 184 -16.36 -13.61 11.50
N PHE A 185 -15.21 -13.07 11.07
CA PHE A 185 -13.91 -13.68 11.31
C PHE A 185 -13.65 -13.84 12.82
N ALA A 186 -13.75 -12.74 13.57
CA ALA A 186 -13.44 -12.71 14.98
C ALA A 186 -14.38 -13.58 15.84
N GLN A 187 -15.67 -13.64 15.49
CA GLN A 187 -16.64 -14.53 16.13
C GLN A 187 -16.36 -16.00 15.80
N GLY A 188 -16.13 -16.32 14.52
CA GLY A 188 -15.81 -17.68 14.08
C GLY A 188 -14.51 -18.22 14.68
N SER A 189 -13.54 -17.33 14.96
CA SER A 189 -12.28 -17.70 15.63
C SER A 189 -12.35 -17.68 17.17
N GLY A 190 -13.45 -17.23 17.78
CA GLY A 190 -13.59 -17.15 19.24
C GLY A 190 -12.65 -16.15 19.94
N ILE A 191 -12.00 -15.24 19.19
CA ILE A 191 -10.95 -14.32 19.68
C ILE A 191 -11.48 -13.02 20.31
N GLY A 192 -12.80 -12.91 20.47
CA GLY A 192 -13.49 -11.69 20.94
C GLY A 192 -13.66 -10.63 19.84
N VAL A 193 -14.52 -9.63 20.06
CA VAL A 193 -14.89 -8.62 19.05
C VAL A 193 -14.87 -7.22 19.67
N ILE A 194 -14.19 -6.28 19.03
CA ILE A 194 -14.22 -4.86 19.39
C ILE A 194 -15.58 -4.28 19.02
N SER A 195 -16.22 -3.61 19.99
CA SER A 195 -17.53 -2.99 19.82
C SER A 195 -17.53 -1.89 18.77
N ASP A 196 -18.69 -1.63 18.17
CA ASP A 196 -18.85 -0.70 17.06
C ASP A 196 -18.52 0.74 17.47
N GLU A 197 -18.85 1.12 18.71
CA GLU A 197 -18.54 2.44 19.30
C GLU A 197 -17.03 2.63 19.42
N ASN A 198 -16.32 1.62 19.94
CA ASN A 198 -14.87 1.67 20.11
C ASN A 198 -14.15 1.73 18.74
N ARG A 199 -14.64 1.00 17.73
CA ARG A 199 -14.08 1.07 16.37
C ARG A 199 -14.32 2.44 15.75
N THR A 200 -15.50 3.03 15.95
CA THR A 200 -15.88 4.34 15.40
C THR A 200 -15.05 5.45 16.06
N SER A 201 -14.95 5.43 17.39
CA SER A 201 -14.11 6.37 18.15
C SER A 201 -12.64 6.29 17.71
N PHE A 202 -12.10 5.08 17.57
CA PHE A 202 -10.74 4.88 17.04
C PHE A 202 -10.59 5.45 15.62
N PHE A 203 -11.53 5.15 14.72
CA PHE A 203 -11.46 5.60 13.33
C PHE A 203 -11.51 7.12 13.20
N ASN A 204 -12.32 7.81 14.01
CA ASN A 204 -12.44 9.26 13.98
C ASN A 204 -11.10 9.95 14.23
N VAL A 205 -10.28 9.41 15.14
CA VAL A 205 -8.92 9.91 15.38
C VAL A 205 -7.95 9.38 14.33
N HIS A 206 -8.02 8.10 14.00
CA HIS A 206 -7.05 7.44 13.11
C HIS A 206 -7.11 7.97 11.67
N SER A 207 -8.28 8.36 11.18
CA SER A 207 -8.49 8.88 9.82
C SER A 207 -7.68 10.14 9.54
N GLN A 208 -7.43 10.99 10.55
CA GLN A 208 -6.59 12.18 10.43
C GLN A 208 -5.13 11.80 10.09
N HIS A 209 -4.59 10.77 10.74
CA HIS A 209 -3.24 10.29 10.47
C HIS A 209 -3.10 9.60 9.11
N ILE A 210 -4.19 9.03 8.58
CA ILE A 210 -4.25 8.54 7.20
C ILE A 210 -4.17 9.71 6.23
N GLN A 211 -4.90 10.81 6.49
CA GLN A 211 -4.84 12.02 5.68
C GLN A 211 -3.45 12.67 5.71
N GLU A 212 -2.80 12.74 6.88
CA GLU A 212 -1.44 13.27 7.02
C GLU A 212 -0.43 12.46 6.20
N GLU A 213 -0.49 11.13 6.28
CA GLU A 213 0.40 10.26 5.51
C GLU A 213 0.11 10.34 4.01
N TYR A 214 -1.17 10.45 3.63
CA TYR A 214 -1.58 10.70 2.25
C TYR A 214 -0.94 11.97 1.69
N LYS A 215 -1.10 13.10 2.39
CA LYS A 215 -0.51 14.38 1.96
C LYS A 215 1.00 14.27 1.77
N TYR A 216 1.70 13.72 2.77
CA TYR A 216 3.14 13.48 2.67
C TYR A 216 3.53 12.61 1.47
N SER A 217 2.76 11.56 1.18
CA SER A 217 2.99 10.66 0.05
C SER A 217 2.72 11.31 -1.31
N THR A 218 1.70 12.17 -1.41
CA THR A 218 1.37 12.90 -2.64
C THR A 218 2.37 14.02 -2.91
N ASP A 219 2.79 14.76 -1.88
CA ASP A 219 3.78 15.82 -2.01
C ASP A 219 5.13 15.25 -2.50
N ILE A 220 5.56 14.10 -1.94
CA ILE A 220 6.75 13.40 -2.43
C ILE A 220 6.57 12.91 -3.86
N ALA A 221 5.39 12.39 -4.21
CA ALA A 221 5.13 11.93 -5.57
C ALA A 221 5.20 13.08 -6.58
N LEU A 222 4.65 14.26 -6.24
CA LEU A 222 4.74 15.46 -7.05
C LEU A 222 6.19 15.90 -7.27
N LEU A 223 6.97 16.01 -6.19
CA LEU A 223 8.38 16.38 -6.26
C LEU A 223 9.21 15.39 -7.09
N GLN A 224 8.90 14.09 -6.99
CA GLN A 224 9.55 13.05 -7.79
C GLN A 224 9.17 13.14 -9.27
N GLU A 225 7.93 13.49 -9.57
CA GLU A 225 7.49 13.71 -10.95
C GLU A 225 8.22 14.91 -11.55
N ILE A 226 8.23 16.07 -10.86
CA ILE A 226 8.96 17.26 -11.31
C ILE A 226 10.44 16.93 -11.55
N ALA A 227 11.08 16.25 -10.60
CA ALA A 227 12.50 15.89 -10.69
C ALA A 227 12.82 14.85 -11.78
N SER A 228 11.81 14.25 -12.41
CA SER A 228 12.00 13.29 -13.50
C SER A 228 12.08 13.94 -14.89
N TYR A 229 11.78 15.24 -14.99
CA TYR A 229 11.95 16.02 -16.21
C TYR A 229 13.30 16.74 -16.18
N GLU A 230 13.97 16.81 -17.33
CA GLU A 230 15.27 17.47 -17.47
C GLU A 230 15.15 19.01 -17.48
N GLU A 231 14.02 19.52 -17.95
CA GLU A 231 13.72 20.95 -18.01
C GLU A 231 13.26 21.46 -16.63
N LEU A 232 13.87 22.56 -16.18
CA LEU A 232 13.62 23.16 -14.85
C LEU A 232 12.30 23.94 -14.75
N ASP A 233 11.50 23.99 -15.82
CA ASP A 233 10.31 24.84 -15.93
C ASP A 233 9.08 24.31 -15.16
N SER A 234 9.26 23.34 -14.25
CA SER A 234 8.18 22.70 -13.47
C SER A 234 6.99 22.21 -14.31
N LYS A 235 7.24 21.88 -15.58
CA LYS A 235 6.24 21.35 -16.50
C LYS A 235 6.20 19.84 -16.40
N ILE A 236 5.02 19.29 -16.11
CA ILE A 236 4.82 17.83 -16.00
C ILE A 236 3.70 17.35 -16.91
N ASP A 237 3.81 16.11 -17.39
CA ASP A 237 2.71 15.39 -18.02
C ASP A 237 1.93 14.59 -16.96
N ILE A 238 0.60 14.62 -17.06
CA ILE A 238 -0.29 13.95 -16.11
C ILE A 238 -1.28 13.04 -16.80
N MET A 239 -1.78 12.06 -16.05
CA MET A 239 -2.89 11.20 -16.42
C MET A 239 -4.02 11.30 -15.38
N SER A 240 -5.28 11.31 -15.82
CA SER A 240 -6.41 11.29 -14.89
C SER A 240 -7.57 10.37 -15.30
N ASP A 241 -8.35 9.96 -14.30
CA ASP A 241 -9.63 9.24 -14.48
C ASP A 241 -10.55 9.53 -13.29
N ALA A 242 -11.86 9.38 -13.50
CA ALA A 242 -12.86 9.43 -12.46
C ALA A 242 -13.45 8.05 -12.17
N ARG A 243 -13.29 7.63 -10.91
CA ARG A 243 -13.91 6.43 -10.38
C ARG A 243 -15.15 6.76 -9.55
N HIS A 244 -16.32 6.48 -10.10
CA HIS A 244 -17.58 6.52 -9.37
C HIS A 244 -17.69 5.35 -8.37
N GLY A 245 -18.16 5.64 -7.14
CA GLY A 245 -18.30 4.66 -6.05
C GLY A 245 -19.34 3.58 -6.35
N LEU A 246 -20.60 3.98 -6.58
CA LEU A 246 -21.77 3.10 -6.78
C LEU A 246 -22.51 3.47 -8.08
N ARG A 247 -22.08 2.90 -9.22
CA ARG A 247 -22.70 3.07 -10.56
C ARG A 247 -22.79 4.53 -11.06
N LYS A 248 -23.54 4.76 -12.15
CA LYS A 248 -23.60 6.04 -12.91
C LYS A 248 -24.18 7.26 -12.14
N ASN A 249 -24.92 7.03 -11.06
CA ASN A 249 -25.48 8.10 -10.19
C ASN A 249 -24.82 8.09 -8.82
N ALA A 250 -23.52 7.80 -8.78
CA ALA A 250 -22.79 7.61 -7.53
C ALA A 250 -22.86 8.87 -6.66
N LYS A 251 -23.12 8.63 -5.38
CA LYS A 251 -22.98 9.65 -4.33
C LYS A 251 -21.57 10.23 -4.30
N ASP A 252 -20.57 9.37 -4.50
CA ASP A 252 -19.15 9.66 -4.31
C ASP A 252 -18.35 9.34 -5.57
N THR A 253 -17.38 10.18 -5.91
CA THR A 253 -16.46 10.00 -7.03
C THR A 253 -15.05 10.36 -6.59
N SER A 254 -14.09 9.50 -6.89
CA SER A 254 -12.66 9.78 -6.75
C SER A 254 -12.10 10.16 -8.11
N VAL A 255 -11.60 11.38 -8.26
CA VAL A 255 -10.88 11.82 -9.46
C VAL A 255 -9.39 11.77 -9.15
N VAL A 256 -8.66 10.89 -9.83
CA VAL A 256 -7.24 10.67 -9.57
C VAL A 256 -6.40 11.38 -10.62
N CYS A 257 -5.27 11.95 -10.19
CA CYS A 257 -4.21 12.48 -11.02
C CYS A 257 -2.91 11.73 -10.73
N MET A 258 -2.26 11.25 -11.78
CA MET A 258 -1.00 10.52 -11.72
C MET A 258 0.05 11.19 -12.59
N GLY A 259 1.31 11.17 -12.17
CA GLY A 259 2.43 11.59 -13.01
C GLY A 259 2.69 10.59 -14.13
N GLU A 260 3.03 11.07 -15.32
CA GLU A 260 3.34 10.24 -16.48
C GLU A 260 4.65 9.47 -16.32
N LYS A 261 5.69 10.07 -15.73
CA LYS A 261 7.02 9.46 -15.61
C LYS A 261 7.14 8.52 -14.41
N THR A 262 6.61 8.94 -13.27
CA THR A 262 6.72 8.17 -12.01
C THR A 262 5.59 7.18 -11.82
N HIS A 263 4.48 7.33 -12.54
CA HIS A 263 3.25 6.56 -12.40
C HIS A 263 2.69 6.54 -10.96
N LYS A 264 3.07 7.53 -10.14
CA LYS A 264 2.56 7.73 -8.78
C LYS A 264 1.37 8.66 -8.80
N VAL A 265 0.49 8.49 -7.82
CA VAL A 265 -0.65 9.39 -7.62
C VAL A 265 -0.14 10.66 -6.97
N ILE A 266 -0.40 11.78 -7.65
CA ILE A 266 -0.06 13.14 -7.24
C ILE A 266 -1.24 13.76 -6.50
N SER A 267 -2.46 13.51 -6.94
CA SER A 267 -3.66 13.97 -6.24
C SER A 267 -4.82 13.00 -6.45
N CYS A 268 -5.73 12.94 -5.48
CA CYS A 268 -6.97 12.16 -5.53
C CYS A 268 -8.10 12.95 -4.87
N GLU A 269 -8.95 13.56 -5.67
CA GLU A 269 -10.04 14.42 -5.23
C GLU A 269 -11.31 13.61 -4.98
N HIS A 270 -11.88 13.73 -3.78
CA HIS A 270 -13.19 13.17 -3.46
C HIS A 270 -14.27 14.21 -3.72
N VAL A 271 -15.14 13.91 -4.68
CA VAL A 271 -16.30 14.72 -5.05
C VAL A 271 -17.58 13.99 -4.66
N THR A 272 -18.46 14.69 -3.95
CA THR A 272 -19.72 14.16 -3.44
C THR A 272 -20.92 14.92 -4.03
N LYS A 273 -22.11 14.34 -3.90
CA LYS A 273 -23.36 15.00 -4.28
C LYS A 273 -23.69 16.28 -3.50
N THR A 274 -23.05 16.50 -2.36
CA THR A 274 -23.16 17.76 -1.63
C THR A 274 -22.36 18.88 -2.29
N MET A 275 -21.31 18.53 -3.06
CA MET A 275 -20.54 19.50 -3.84
C MET A 275 -21.18 19.78 -5.20
N ASP A 276 -21.64 18.73 -5.88
CA ASP A 276 -22.42 18.87 -7.12
C ASP A 276 -23.50 17.77 -7.15
N PRO A 277 -24.80 18.10 -7.24
CA PRO A 277 -25.86 17.10 -7.25
C PRO A 277 -25.80 16.13 -8.45
N VAL A 278 -25.08 16.50 -9.52
CA VAL A 278 -25.01 15.78 -10.79
C VAL A 278 -23.69 15.01 -10.90
N SER A 279 -23.75 13.69 -10.70
CA SER A 279 -22.59 12.79 -10.72
C SER A 279 -21.76 12.87 -12.01
N GLN A 280 -22.38 13.19 -13.14
CA GLN A 280 -21.73 13.34 -14.45
C GLN A 280 -20.77 14.54 -14.49
N ARG A 281 -20.97 15.55 -13.63
CA ARG A 281 -20.09 16.73 -13.53
C ARG A 281 -18.95 16.54 -12.52
N HIS A 282 -18.99 15.48 -11.72
CA HIS A 282 -17.98 15.24 -10.67
C HIS A 282 -16.57 15.11 -11.23
N GLU A 283 -16.41 14.45 -12.39
CA GLU A 283 -15.09 14.29 -13.02
C GLU A 283 -14.48 15.64 -13.38
N ARG A 284 -15.28 16.53 -13.98
CA ARG A 284 -14.87 17.89 -14.29
C ARG A 284 -14.51 18.68 -13.03
N LEU A 285 -15.39 18.66 -12.03
CA LEU A 285 -15.14 19.37 -10.78
C LEU A 285 -13.87 18.88 -10.06
N GLY A 286 -13.61 17.57 -10.06
CA GLY A 286 -12.39 17.01 -9.50
C GLY A 286 -11.15 17.38 -10.32
N THR A 287 -11.27 17.42 -11.64
CA THR A 287 -10.18 17.84 -12.54
C THR A 287 -9.83 19.32 -12.32
N GLU A 288 -10.82 20.20 -12.22
CA GLU A 288 -10.64 21.62 -11.89
C GLU A 288 -9.87 21.81 -10.57
N LYS A 289 -10.21 21.03 -9.55
CA LYS A 289 -9.48 21.04 -8.27
C LYS A 289 -8.05 20.54 -8.39
N ILE A 290 -7.79 19.54 -9.22
CA ILE A 290 -6.43 19.03 -9.48
C ILE A 290 -5.58 20.12 -10.14
N PHE A 291 -6.09 20.78 -11.19
CA PHE A 291 -5.37 21.89 -11.83
C PHE A 291 -5.11 23.03 -10.86
N LYS A 292 -6.10 23.38 -10.02
CA LYS A 292 -5.91 24.37 -8.96
C LYS A 292 -4.81 23.96 -7.96
N TYR A 293 -4.82 22.71 -7.50
CA TYR A 293 -3.77 22.19 -6.61
C TYR A 293 -2.37 22.27 -7.24
N LEU A 294 -2.23 21.89 -8.51
CA LEU A 294 -0.94 21.96 -9.21
C LEU A 294 -0.46 23.41 -9.37
N HIS A 295 -1.38 24.31 -9.74
CA HIS A 295 -1.07 25.73 -9.85
C HIS A 295 -0.65 26.35 -8.51
N GLU A 296 -1.33 26.00 -7.40
CA GLU A 296 -0.96 26.44 -6.05
C GLU A 296 0.41 25.92 -5.58
N ASN A 297 0.98 24.92 -6.27
CA ASN A 297 2.32 24.37 -6.01
C ASN A 297 3.34 24.80 -7.07
N ASP A 298 3.03 25.82 -7.88
CA ASP A 298 3.89 26.32 -8.96
C ASP A 298 4.25 25.25 -10.00
N VAL A 299 3.29 24.37 -10.32
CA VAL A 299 3.44 23.30 -11.30
C VAL A 299 2.51 23.53 -12.49
N THR A 300 3.10 23.59 -13.68
CA THR A 300 2.35 23.71 -14.93
C THR A 300 2.16 22.34 -15.57
N VAL A 301 0.96 22.08 -16.09
CA VAL A 301 0.68 20.84 -16.82
C VAL A 301 1.01 21.04 -18.29
N ASN A 302 1.90 20.21 -18.83
CA ASN A 302 2.28 20.23 -20.24
C ASN A 302 1.32 19.38 -21.07
N VAL A 303 1.15 18.09 -20.73
CA VAL A 303 0.18 17.19 -21.37
C VAL A 303 -0.77 16.65 -20.32
N HIS A 304 -2.08 16.66 -20.64
CA HIS A 304 -3.10 15.99 -19.82
C HIS A 304 -3.71 14.84 -20.61
N CYS A 305 -3.41 13.61 -20.19
CA CYS A 305 -3.99 12.39 -20.74
C CYS A 305 -5.19 11.90 -19.91
N HIS A 306 -6.32 11.59 -20.54
CA HIS A 306 -7.49 11.04 -19.86
C HIS A 306 -8.39 10.23 -20.80
N ASP A 307 -9.38 9.52 -20.24
CA ASP A 307 -10.42 8.88 -21.06
C ASP A 307 -11.26 9.93 -21.77
N ARG A 308 -11.82 9.62 -22.96
CA ARG A 308 -12.56 10.63 -23.73
C ARG A 308 -13.86 11.08 -23.02
N ASN A 309 -13.76 12.15 -22.25
CA ASN A 309 -14.87 12.88 -21.64
C ASN A 309 -14.97 14.27 -22.28
N LEU A 310 -16.12 14.57 -22.90
CA LEU A 310 -16.36 15.84 -23.58
C LEU A 310 -16.24 17.07 -22.66
N SER A 311 -16.63 16.93 -21.39
CA SER A 311 -16.55 18.03 -20.43
C SER A 311 -15.11 18.35 -20.04
N ILE A 312 -14.24 17.33 -19.98
CA ILE A 312 -12.80 17.50 -19.71
C ILE A 312 -12.09 18.05 -20.94
N ASN A 313 -12.35 17.47 -22.12
CA ASN A 313 -11.82 18.00 -23.38
C ASN A 313 -12.11 19.49 -23.56
N LYS A 314 -13.33 19.92 -23.23
CA LYS A 314 -13.73 21.33 -23.28
C LYS A 314 -12.95 22.16 -22.26
N TYR A 315 -12.89 21.70 -21.01
CA TYR A 315 -12.18 22.41 -19.94
C TYR A 315 -10.68 22.58 -20.24
N VAL A 316 -9.97 21.50 -20.61
CA VAL A 316 -8.54 21.57 -20.91
C VAL A 316 -8.27 22.52 -22.07
N ARG A 317 -9.11 22.50 -23.11
CA ARG A 317 -8.97 23.35 -24.30
C ARG A 317 -9.25 24.84 -24.03
N GLU A 318 -10.25 25.15 -23.21
CA GLU A 318 -10.72 26.52 -23.01
C GLU A 318 -10.12 27.21 -21.77
N ASN A 319 -9.66 26.43 -20.78
CA ASN A 319 -9.28 26.95 -19.46
C ASN A 319 -7.84 26.62 -19.06
N THR A 320 -7.07 25.91 -19.89
CA THR A 320 -5.70 25.52 -19.57
C THR A 320 -4.79 25.67 -20.80
N GLU A 321 -3.48 25.74 -20.57
CA GLU A 321 -2.47 25.72 -21.64
C GLU A 321 -2.01 24.29 -21.97
N ALA A 322 -2.54 23.27 -21.27
CA ALA A 322 -2.12 21.89 -21.42
C ALA A 322 -2.56 21.30 -22.77
N ILE A 323 -1.70 20.47 -23.34
CA ILE A 323 -2.03 19.66 -24.51
C ILE A 323 -2.98 18.54 -24.08
N ASN A 324 -4.22 18.63 -24.55
CA ASN A 324 -5.25 17.62 -24.32
C ASN A 324 -4.94 16.32 -25.08
N GLN A 325 -4.92 15.17 -24.40
CA GLN A 325 -4.77 13.85 -25.03
C GLN A 325 -5.80 12.84 -24.50
N ASN A 326 -6.45 12.13 -25.42
CA ASN A 326 -7.39 11.06 -25.11
C ASN A 326 -6.70 9.70 -25.13
N ASP A 327 -7.15 8.78 -24.26
CA ASP A 327 -6.66 7.41 -24.22
C ASP A 327 -6.87 6.67 -25.55
N VAL A 328 -5.76 6.22 -26.14
CA VAL A 328 -5.76 5.48 -27.41
C VAL A 328 -6.41 4.11 -27.24
N TRP A 329 -6.22 3.45 -26.09
CA TRP A 329 -6.71 2.08 -25.90
C TRP A 329 -8.24 2.01 -25.97
N HIS A 330 -8.94 2.90 -25.26
CA HIS A 330 -10.40 2.99 -25.30
C HIS A 330 -10.93 3.35 -26.69
N CYS A 331 -10.22 4.21 -27.43
CA CYS A 331 -10.59 4.55 -28.80
C CYS A 331 -10.50 3.33 -29.72
N VAL A 332 -9.34 2.66 -29.78
CA VAL A 332 -9.12 1.50 -30.66
C VAL A 332 -10.07 0.35 -30.28
N LYS A 333 -10.32 0.14 -28.99
CA LYS A 333 -11.32 -0.85 -28.52
C LYS A 333 -12.72 -0.57 -29.05
N SER A 334 -13.12 0.70 -29.09
CA SER A 334 -14.42 1.12 -29.63
C SER A 334 -14.51 0.85 -31.13
N VAL A 335 -13.44 1.12 -31.88
CA VAL A 335 -13.36 0.78 -33.31
C VAL A 335 -13.44 -0.73 -33.54
N LYS A 336 -12.71 -1.54 -32.77
CA LYS A 336 -12.80 -3.02 -32.85
C LYS A 336 -14.23 -3.51 -32.66
N SER A 337 -14.95 -2.93 -31.70
CA SER A 337 -16.35 -3.27 -31.46
C SER A 337 -17.26 -2.85 -32.62
N ALA A 338 -16.98 -1.73 -33.30
CA ALA A 338 -17.73 -1.30 -34.47
C ALA A 338 -17.43 -2.19 -35.69
N LEU A 339 -16.16 -2.49 -35.94
CA LEU A 339 -15.74 -3.41 -37.01
C LEU A 339 -16.35 -4.80 -36.85
N LYS A 340 -16.41 -5.32 -35.62
CA LYS A 340 -17.03 -6.63 -35.35
C LYS A 340 -18.50 -6.70 -35.78
N LYS A 341 -19.24 -5.58 -35.70
CA LYS A 341 -20.64 -5.51 -36.13
C LYS A 341 -20.81 -5.58 -37.65
N VAL A 342 -19.82 -5.10 -38.41
CA VAL A 342 -19.85 -5.10 -39.88
C VAL A 342 -19.07 -6.28 -40.48
N SER A 343 -18.37 -7.07 -39.66
CA SER A 343 -17.57 -8.22 -40.09
C SER A 343 -18.27 -9.57 -39.90
N THR A 344 -19.36 -9.62 -39.12
CA THR A 344 -20.10 -10.85 -38.80
C THR A 344 -21.59 -10.58 -38.64
N GLY A 345 -22.44 -11.49 -39.12
CA GLY A 345 -23.90 -11.37 -38.99
C GLY A 345 -24.64 -12.57 -39.59
N SER A 346 -25.97 -12.46 -39.74
CA SER A 346 -26.79 -13.51 -40.36
C SER A 346 -26.61 -13.51 -41.89
N LYS A 347 -26.75 -14.68 -42.52
CA LYS A 347 -26.68 -14.80 -43.99
C LYS A 347 -27.68 -13.88 -44.73
N SER A 348 -28.86 -13.65 -44.15
CA SER A 348 -29.89 -12.75 -44.72
C SER A 348 -29.52 -11.26 -44.72
N SER A 349 -28.54 -10.87 -43.89
CA SER A 349 -28.08 -9.49 -43.74
C SER A 349 -26.70 -9.24 -44.37
N GLU A 350 -26.10 -10.29 -44.94
CA GLU A 350 -24.84 -10.22 -45.68
C GLU A 350 -25.00 -9.34 -46.93
N GLY A 351 -24.03 -8.45 -47.16
CA GLY A 351 -24.09 -7.46 -48.23
C GLY A 351 -25.06 -6.29 -47.95
N LYS A 352 -25.59 -6.18 -46.73
CA LYS A 352 -26.40 -5.02 -46.29
C LYS A 352 -25.80 -4.34 -45.06
N THR A 353 -25.71 -5.07 -43.96
CA THR A 353 -25.22 -4.53 -42.66
C THR A 353 -23.85 -5.08 -42.26
N TRP A 354 -23.41 -6.16 -42.90
CA TRP A 354 -22.10 -6.76 -42.72
C TRP A 354 -21.61 -7.43 -44.02
N SER A 355 -20.31 -7.70 -44.12
CA SER A 355 -19.70 -8.39 -45.26
C SER A 355 -18.64 -9.40 -44.81
N PHE A 356 -18.63 -10.59 -45.44
CA PHE A 356 -17.62 -11.62 -45.20
C PHE A 356 -16.19 -11.15 -45.54
N GLN A 357 -16.02 -10.21 -46.48
CA GLN A 357 -14.72 -9.64 -46.84
C GLN A 357 -14.06 -8.85 -45.69
N LEU A 358 -14.83 -8.48 -44.67
CA LEU A 358 -14.36 -7.78 -43.48
C LEU A 358 -14.05 -8.72 -42.29
N SER A 359 -14.32 -10.02 -42.42
CA SER A 359 -14.25 -11.01 -41.33
C SER A 359 -12.85 -11.13 -40.68
N ASP A 360 -11.79 -10.93 -41.46
CA ASP A 360 -10.39 -11.03 -41.03
C ASP A 360 -9.71 -9.66 -40.79
N LYS A 361 -10.48 -8.56 -40.80
CA LYS A 361 -9.96 -7.18 -40.75
C LYS A 361 -9.92 -6.56 -39.36
N VAL A 362 -10.67 -7.08 -38.39
CA VAL A 362 -10.83 -6.46 -37.06
C VAL A 362 -9.49 -6.21 -36.33
N GLU A 363 -8.65 -7.23 -36.20
CA GLU A 363 -7.35 -7.11 -35.50
C GLU A 363 -6.29 -6.35 -36.32
N PRO A 364 -6.14 -6.61 -37.63
CA PRO A 364 -5.24 -5.82 -38.48
C PRO A 364 -5.55 -4.32 -38.49
N VAL A 365 -6.83 -3.93 -38.61
CA VAL A 365 -7.22 -2.51 -38.58
C VAL A 365 -6.85 -1.88 -37.24
N ALA A 366 -7.12 -2.55 -36.12
CA ALA A 366 -6.73 -2.06 -34.80
C ALA A 366 -5.20 -1.86 -34.68
N THR A 367 -4.43 -2.80 -35.22
CA THR A 367 -2.96 -2.72 -35.22
C THR A 367 -2.47 -1.56 -36.08
N HIS A 368 -3.07 -1.36 -37.26
CA HIS A 368 -2.78 -0.24 -38.13
C HIS A 368 -3.12 1.10 -37.48
N MET A 369 -4.22 1.18 -36.72
CA MET A 369 -4.57 2.40 -35.98
C MET A 369 -3.50 2.78 -34.95
N TYR A 370 -2.99 1.81 -34.17
CA TYR A 370 -1.87 2.08 -33.27
C TYR A 370 -0.64 2.55 -34.03
N TRP A 371 -0.30 1.90 -35.15
CA TRP A 371 0.82 2.30 -35.98
C TRP A 371 0.65 3.72 -36.54
N ALA A 372 -0.52 4.05 -37.09
CA ALA A 372 -0.82 5.36 -37.67
C ALA A 372 -0.71 6.47 -36.63
N ILE A 373 -1.21 6.25 -35.41
CA ILE A 373 -1.09 7.20 -34.30
C ILE A 373 0.38 7.44 -33.94
N GLN A 374 1.17 6.38 -33.82
CA GLN A 374 2.59 6.49 -33.45
C GLN A 374 3.46 7.11 -34.56
N ASN A 375 3.02 7.06 -35.81
CA ASN A 375 3.80 7.53 -36.97
C ASN A 375 3.22 8.80 -37.62
N CYS A 376 2.22 9.43 -37.01
CA CYS A 376 1.62 10.67 -37.52
C CYS A 376 2.46 11.92 -37.23
N ASN A 377 3.51 11.85 -36.42
CA ASN A 377 4.32 13.00 -36.00
C ASN A 377 3.46 14.15 -35.44
N GLN A 378 2.38 13.82 -34.72
CA GLN A 378 1.39 14.77 -34.19
C GLN A 378 0.62 15.58 -35.25
N ASP A 379 0.73 15.21 -36.53
CA ASP A 379 -0.01 15.84 -37.62
C ASP A 379 -1.38 15.14 -37.81
N GLU A 380 -2.44 15.91 -37.58
CA GLU A 380 -3.84 15.49 -37.73
C GLU A 380 -4.17 15.03 -39.15
N LYS A 381 -3.72 15.74 -40.18
CA LYS A 381 -4.00 15.39 -41.58
C LYS A 381 -3.25 14.12 -41.96
N LYS A 382 -2.00 13.99 -41.50
CA LYS A 382 -1.21 12.76 -41.71
C LYS A 382 -1.87 11.56 -41.03
N LEU A 383 -2.41 11.73 -39.82
CA LEU A 383 -3.14 10.68 -39.12
C LEU A 383 -4.41 10.29 -39.90
N GLN A 384 -5.24 11.25 -40.29
CA GLN A 384 -6.46 11.00 -41.06
C GLN A 384 -6.17 10.29 -42.39
N LYS A 385 -5.16 10.76 -43.15
CA LYS A 385 -4.73 10.13 -44.39
C LYS A 385 -4.26 8.69 -44.15
N SER A 386 -3.43 8.48 -43.13
CA SER A 386 -2.92 7.15 -42.78
C SER A 386 -4.03 6.18 -42.38
N LEU A 387 -5.06 6.66 -41.67
CA LEU A 387 -6.20 5.85 -41.28
C LEU A 387 -7.07 5.44 -42.47
N LEU A 388 -7.24 6.31 -43.47
CA LEU A 388 -8.03 6.00 -44.67
C LEU A 388 -7.28 5.11 -45.65
N ASN A 389 -5.96 5.27 -45.77
CA ASN A 389 -5.08 4.45 -46.63
C ASN A 389 -5.16 2.94 -46.35
N ILE A 390 -5.75 2.53 -45.21
CA ILE A 390 -5.99 1.11 -44.93
C ILE A 390 -6.98 0.48 -45.93
N LEU A 391 -7.91 1.27 -46.48
CA LEU A 391 -8.85 0.79 -47.47
C LEU A 391 -8.11 0.41 -48.76
N ASP A 392 -7.34 1.34 -49.30
CA ASP A 392 -6.52 1.16 -50.50
C ASP A 392 -5.67 -0.12 -50.37
N HIS A 393 -5.05 -0.32 -49.19
CA HIS A 393 -4.28 -1.54 -48.93
C HIS A 393 -5.13 -2.81 -49.09
N TYR A 394 -6.37 -2.83 -48.61
CA TYR A 394 -7.28 -3.97 -48.74
C TYR A 394 -7.93 -4.12 -50.11
N GLU A 395 -7.92 -3.06 -50.93
CA GLU A 395 -8.30 -3.08 -52.35
C GLU A 395 -7.14 -3.44 -53.27
N ASN A 396 -5.98 -3.81 -52.71
CA ASN A 396 -4.77 -4.16 -53.45
C ASN A 396 -4.14 -2.95 -54.17
N ILE A 397 -4.34 -1.75 -53.62
CA ILE A 397 -3.76 -0.48 -54.07
C ILE A 397 -2.69 -0.06 -53.05
N TYR A 398 -1.44 0.08 -53.51
CA TYR A 398 -0.27 0.28 -52.63
C TYR A 398 0.47 1.59 -52.84
N THR A 399 -0.17 2.59 -53.44
CA THR A 399 0.47 3.86 -53.82
C THR A 399 0.98 4.61 -52.58
N ASP A 400 0.09 4.81 -51.60
CA ASP A 400 0.32 5.63 -50.40
C ASP A 400 0.78 4.82 -49.16
N CYS A 401 1.19 3.56 -49.32
CA CYS A 401 1.73 2.76 -48.23
C CYS A 401 3.11 3.27 -47.77
N HIS A 402 3.39 3.14 -46.47
CA HIS A 402 4.69 3.48 -45.88
C HIS A 402 5.83 2.69 -46.54
N GLU A 403 7.02 3.30 -46.66
CA GLU A 403 8.17 2.68 -47.35
C GLU A 403 8.62 1.36 -46.72
N SER A 404 8.50 1.24 -45.40
CA SER A 404 8.81 0.00 -44.67
C SER A 404 7.69 -1.05 -44.74
N ALA A 405 6.57 -0.79 -45.42
CA ALA A 405 5.47 -1.73 -45.54
C ALA A 405 5.88 -2.91 -46.43
N ARG A 406 5.44 -4.12 -46.06
CA ARG A 406 5.76 -5.34 -46.83
C ARG A 406 5.33 -5.27 -48.29
N CYS A 407 4.24 -4.56 -48.62
CA CYS A 407 3.80 -4.37 -50.00
C CYS A 407 4.76 -3.52 -50.86
N LYS A 408 5.65 -2.75 -50.24
CA LYS A 408 6.71 -1.99 -50.91
C LYS A 408 8.05 -2.73 -50.93
N VAL A 409 8.34 -3.50 -49.88
CA VAL A 409 9.64 -4.15 -49.68
C VAL A 409 9.70 -5.55 -50.31
N ASP A 410 8.61 -6.34 -50.22
CA ASP A 410 8.60 -7.72 -50.70
C ASP A 410 8.39 -7.73 -52.23
N ALA A 411 9.37 -8.21 -53.00
CA ALA A 411 9.30 -8.26 -54.47
C ALA A 411 8.13 -9.09 -55.04
N LYS A 412 7.57 -10.01 -54.23
CA LYS A 412 6.40 -10.83 -54.56
C LYS A 412 5.37 -10.76 -53.43
N TYR A 413 4.94 -9.54 -53.10
CA TYR A 413 3.93 -9.36 -52.06
C TYR A 413 2.58 -9.97 -52.48
N GLU A 414 2.04 -10.86 -51.65
CA GLU A 414 0.68 -11.38 -51.79
C GLU A 414 -0.17 -10.96 -50.58
N PRO A 415 -1.42 -10.50 -50.80
CA PRO A 415 -2.33 -10.17 -49.71
C PRO A 415 -2.61 -11.39 -48.81
N SER A 416 -2.16 -11.31 -47.56
CA SER A 416 -2.46 -12.34 -46.54
C SER A 416 -3.93 -12.34 -46.04
N ARG A 417 -4.77 -11.45 -46.59
CA ARG A 417 -6.13 -11.15 -46.14
C ARG A 417 -7.07 -11.10 -47.34
N ILE A 418 -8.36 -11.29 -47.10
CA ILE A 418 -9.38 -11.24 -48.16
C ILE A 418 -9.36 -9.87 -48.85
N VAL A 419 -9.23 -9.81 -50.17
CA VAL A 419 -9.25 -8.53 -50.91
C VAL A 419 -10.69 -7.98 -50.88
N ILE A 420 -10.83 -6.67 -50.66
CA ILE A 420 -12.11 -5.98 -50.76
C ILE A 420 -12.40 -5.71 -52.23
N THR A 421 -13.52 -6.24 -52.71
CA THR A 421 -14.03 -6.00 -54.07
C THR A 421 -15.50 -5.59 -54.07
N SER A 422 -16.18 -5.77 -52.94
CA SER A 422 -17.59 -5.41 -52.79
C SER A 422 -17.71 -3.93 -52.42
N PRO A 423 -18.47 -3.11 -53.19
CA PRO A 423 -18.74 -1.71 -52.84
C PRO A 423 -19.44 -1.54 -51.50
N VAL A 424 -20.14 -2.58 -51.02
CA VAL A 424 -20.77 -2.56 -49.70
C VAL A 424 -19.73 -2.71 -48.59
N ALA A 425 -18.74 -3.61 -48.77
CA ALA A 425 -17.68 -3.82 -47.79
C ALA A 425 -16.83 -2.55 -47.63
N GLU A 426 -16.49 -1.90 -48.73
CA GLU A 426 -15.84 -0.58 -48.79
C GLU A 426 -16.62 0.47 -47.98
N LYS A 427 -17.91 0.67 -48.29
CA LYS A 427 -18.75 1.63 -47.58
C LYS A 427 -18.83 1.36 -46.08
N LEU A 428 -18.92 0.10 -45.67
CA LEU A 428 -19.00 -0.29 -44.27
C LEU A 428 -17.71 0.02 -43.51
N ILE A 429 -16.53 -0.34 -44.05
CA ILE A 429 -15.26 -0.09 -43.38
C ILE A 429 -14.93 1.41 -43.33
N VAL A 430 -15.17 2.14 -44.42
CA VAL A 430 -15.01 3.59 -44.48
C VAL A 430 -15.92 4.28 -43.46
N SER A 431 -17.19 3.88 -43.41
CA SER A 431 -18.13 4.41 -42.42
C SER A 431 -17.65 4.20 -40.98
N VAL A 432 -17.08 3.03 -40.67
CA VAL A 432 -16.52 2.77 -39.34
C VAL A 432 -15.32 3.67 -39.05
N ILE A 433 -14.39 3.84 -40.00
CA ILE A 433 -13.19 4.67 -39.83
C ILE A 433 -13.56 6.14 -39.69
N LEU A 434 -14.38 6.68 -40.60
CA LEU A 434 -14.82 8.08 -40.58
C LEU A 434 -15.62 8.40 -39.32
N ASN A 435 -16.36 7.43 -38.77
CA ASN A 435 -17.09 7.59 -37.52
C ASN A 435 -16.25 7.38 -36.27
N ALA A 436 -15.03 6.87 -36.38
CA ALA A 436 -14.14 6.68 -35.26
C ALA A 436 -13.76 8.02 -34.63
N THR A 437 -13.69 8.04 -33.29
CA THR A 437 -13.32 9.24 -32.54
C THR A 437 -11.90 9.71 -32.85
N VAL A 438 -10.98 8.79 -33.14
CA VAL A 438 -9.60 9.11 -33.58
C VAL A 438 -9.56 9.81 -34.93
N TYR A 439 -10.49 9.53 -35.84
CA TYR A 439 -10.54 10.22 -37.14
C TYR A 439 -11.11 11.62 -36.98
N LYS A 440 -12.25 11.74 -36.29
CA LYS A 440 -12.97 13.01 -36.08
C LYS A 440 -12.22 14.02 -35.21
N TYR A 441 -11.41 13.53 -34.27
CA TYR A 441 -10.70 14.35 -33.29
C TYR A 441 -9.22 13.94 -33.24
N ALA A 442 -8.57 13.87 -34.40
CA ALA A 442 -7.21 13.34 -34.56
C ALA A 442 -6.18 14.09 -33.70
N LYS A 443 -6.33 15.41 -33.55
CA LYS A 443 -5.48 16.23 -32.68
C LYS A 443 -5.42 15.70 -31.23
N ASP A 444 -6.53 15.19 -30.69
CA ASP A 444 -6.59 14.68 -29.32
C ASP A 444 -5.86 13.34 -29.14
N TYR A 445 -5.31 12.71 -30.18
CA TYR A 445 -4.59 11.43 -30.09
C TYR A 445 -3.16 11.51 -30.62
N GLY A 446 -2.71 12.67 -31.07
CA GLY A 446 -1.43 12.82 -31.80
C GLY A 446 -0.19 12.37 -31.04
N LEU A 447 -0.23 12.37 -29.70
CA LEU A 447 0.89 11.91 -28.85
C LEU A 447 0.81 10.41 -28.51
N GLY A 448 -0.27 9.71 -28.90
CA GLY A 448 -0.38 8.28 -28.72
C GLY A 448 -0.37 7.80 -27.25
N ARG A 449 -0.87 8.63 -26.32
CA ARG A 449 -0.86 8.36 -24.87
C ARG A 449 -1.90 7.30 -24.47
N ASP A 450 -1.61 6.56 -23.40
CA ASP A 450 -2.54 5.61 -22.80
C ASP A 450 -2.71 5.84 -21.29
N THR A 451 -3.86 5.42 -20.76
CA THR A 451 -4.19 5.55 -19.32
C THR A 451 -4.02 4.22 -18.57
N PHE A 452 -3.17 3.31 -19.06
CA PHE A 452 -3.02 1.95 -18.49
C PHE A 452 -2.71 1.97 -16.98
N TYR A 453 -1.83 2.88 -16.56
CA TYR A 453 -1.43 2.98 -15.15
C TYR A 453 -2.57 3.43 -14.24
N VAL A 454 -3.52 4.20 -14.76
CA VAL A 454 -4.71 4.64 -14.03
C VAL A 454 -5.68 3.48 -13.84
N GLU A 455 -5.90 2.66 -14.87
CA GLU A 455 -6.69 1.42 -14.74
C GLU A 455 -6.03 0.40 -13.78
N SER A 456 -4.69 0.33 -13.82
CA SER A 456 -3.92 -0.43 -12.83
C SER A 456 -4.13 0.09 -11.40
N PHE A 457 -4.23 1.41 -11.20
CA PHE A 457 -4.57 2.00 -9.91
C PHE A 457 -6.01 1.67 -9.48
N ASN A 458 -6.98 1.67 -10.40
CA ASN A 458 -8.36 1.27 -10.12
C ASN A 458 -8.45 -0.15 -9.52
N ASN A 459 -7.55 -1.06 -9.92
CA ASN A 459 -7.44 -2.39 -9.32
C ASN A 459 -6.93 -2.35 -7.87
N VAL A 460 -5.97 -1.47 -7.53
CA VAL A 460 -5.53 -1.25 -6.15
C VAL A 460 -6.68 -0.70 -5.30
N THR A 461 -7.44 0.27 -5.84
CA THR A 461 -8.57 0.87 -5.15
C THR A 461 -9.68 -0.14 -4.85
N ASN A 462 -9.85 -1.21 -5.65
CA ASN A 462 -10.80 -2.28 -5.35
C ASN A 462 -10.50 -3.03 -4.05
N ILE A 463 -9.25 -3.05 -3.58
CA ILE A 463 -8.85 -3.69 -2.31
C ILE A 463 -9.48 -2.95 -1.13
N TYR A 464 -9.45 -1.61 -1.17
CA TYR A 464 -9.90 -0.76 -0.07
C TYR A 464 -11.33 -0.27 -0.24
N GLN A 465 -11.80 -0.12 -1.47
CA GLN A 465 -13.06 0.53 -1.80
C GLN A 465 -13.78 -0.27 -2.89
N ASN A 466 -14.34 -1.40 -2.49
CA ASN A 466 -15.13 -2.24 -3.37
C ASN A 466 -16.38 -1.49 -3.86
N LYS A 467 -16.61 -1.44 -5.18
CA LYS A 467 -17.76 -0.77 -5.82
C LYS A 467 -19.13 -1.32 -5.38
N ARG A 468 -19.17 -2.49 -4.73
CA ARG A 468 -20.40 -3.11 -4.21
C ARG A 468 -20.82 -2.58 -2.84
N ILE A 469 -20.01 -1.77 -2.19
CA ILE A 469 -20.21 -1.35 -0.81
C ILE A 469 -20.33 0.17 -0.75
N ALA A 470 -21.41 0.64 -0.12
CA ALA A 470 -21.59 2.04 0.20
C ALA A 470 -20.76 2.41 1.43
N PHE A 471 -20.07 3.54 1.36
CA PHE A 471 -19.30 4.09 2.47
C PHE A 471 -19.82 5.49 2.81
N GLY A 472 -19.76 5.87 4.09
CA GLY A 472 -19.88 7.28 4.47
C GLY A 472 -18.63 8.06 4.04
N ASP A 473 -18.74 9.38 3.92
CA ASP A 473 -17.75 10.23 3.26
C ASP A 473 -16.36 10.12 3.90
N SER A 474 -16.29 10.10 5.24
CA SER A 474 -15.03 9.92 5.97
C SER A 474 -14.38 8.56 5.72
N GLN A 475 -15.19 7.49 5.63
CA GLN A 475 -14.71 6.15 5.31
C GLN A 475 -14.28 6.04 3.84
N TYR A 476 -15.03 6.67 2.95
CA TYR A 476 -14.73 6.72 1.52
C TYR A 476 -13.39 7.40 1.29
N ASN A 477 -13.22 8.62 1.80
CA ASN A 477 -11.98 9.39 1.67
C ASN A 477 -10.78 8.64 2.27
N ALA A 478 -10.91 8.12 3.50
CA ALA A 478 -9.83 7.36 4.12
C ALA A 478 -9.45 6.10 3.31
N ARG A 479 -10.40 5.45 2.64
CA ARG A 479 -10.16 4.27 1.77
C ARG A 479 -9.50 4.66 0.45
N ALA A 480 -9.91 5.78 -0.16
CA ALA A 480 -9.25 6.36 -1.33
C ALA A 480 -7.78 6.69 -1.01
N ASN A 481 -7.53 7.41 0.09
CA ASN A 481 -6.19 7.75 0.57
C ASN A 481 -5.29 6.51 0.77
N ARG A 482 -5.82 5.42 1.34
CA ARG A 482 -5.05 4.17 1.50
C ARG A 482 -4.72 3.51 0.16
N SER A 483 -5.59 3.66 -0.83
CA SER A 483 -5.33 3.16 -2.18
C SER A 483 -4.16 3.91 -2.80
N VAL A 484 -4.12 5.24 -2.62
CA VAL A 484 -2.99 6.11 -3.03
C VAL A 484 -1.70 5.71 -2.32
N LEU A 485 -1.72 5.55 -1.00
CA LEU A 485 -0.55 5.13 -0.23
C LEU A 485 0.00 3.77 -0.69
N HIS A 486 -0.88 2.79 -0.92
CA HIS A 486 -0.49 1.51 -1.46
C HIS A 486 0.17 1.68 -2.83
N ARG A 487 -0.45 2.44 -3.73
CA ARG A 487 0.07 2.66 -5.09
C ARG A 487 1.44 3.32 -5.06
N ASN A 488 1.61 4.43 -4.37
CA ASN A 488 2.85 5.21 -4.38
C ASN A 488 4.03 4.43 -3.79
N GLU A 489 3.78 3.49 -2.89
CA GLU A 489 4.81 2.60 -2.32
C GLU A 489 5.16 1.42 -3.24
N ASN A 490 4.25 0.98 -4.12
CA ASN A 490 4.36 -0.31 -4.83
C ASN A 490 4.29 -0.24 -6.36
N VAL A 491 4.05 0.93 -6.95
CA VAL A 491 4.14 1.11 -8.40
C VAL A 491 5.55 0.82 -8.88
N ASP A 492 5.65 0.17 -10.04
CA ASP A 492 6.91 -0.24 -10.67
C ASP A 492 7.89 -0.99 -9.77
N ARG A 493 7.34 -1.73 -8.80
CA ARG A 493 8.11 -2.63 -7.95
C ARG A 493 8.95 -3.61 -8.79
N ASP A 494 10.18 -3.85 -8.35
CA ASP A 494 11.06 -4.81 -9.02
C ASP A 494 10.44 -6.20 -9.14
N PHE A 495 10.90 -6.96 -10.13
CA PHE A 495 10.60 -8.38 -10.28
C PHE A 495 11.85 -9.22 -10.02
N THR A 496 11.65 -10.44 -9.53
CA THR A 496 12.74 -11.39 -9.25
C THR A 496 13.04 -12.29 -10.45
N SER A 497 12.03 -12.56 -11.28
CA SER A 497 12.16 -13.38 -12.47
C SER A 497 11.03 -13.10 -13.46
N VAL A 498 11.18 -13.62 -14.68
CA VAL A 498 10.14 -13.64 -15.70
C VAL A 498 9.81 -15.08 -16.01
N SER A 499 8.60 -15.53 -15.70
CA SER A 499 8.15 -16.88 -16.07
C SER A 499 7.52 -16.86 -17.46
N ILE A 500 8.08 -17.63 -18.37
CA ILE A 500 7.49 -17.88 -19.69
C ILE A 500 6.68 -19.16 -19.55
N LYS A 501 5.35 -19.03 -19.46
CA LYS A 501 4.43 -20.14 -19.60
C LYS A 501 3.61 -19.90 -20.85
N GLN A 502 3.58 -20.87 -21.76
CA GLN A 502 2.74 -20.81 -22.94
C GLN A 502 1.29 -20.74 -22.46
N ASN A 503 0.65 -19.58 -22.68
CA ASN A 503 -0.74 -19.41 -22.33
C ASN A 503 -1.59 -19.81 -23.54
N HIS A 504 -2.34 -20.90 -23.42
CA HIS A 504 -3.23 -21.38 -24.48
C HIS A 504 -4.30 -20.34 -24.86
N THR A 505 -4.67 -19.42 -23.96
CA THR A 505 -5.61 -18.32 -24.27
C THR A 505 -4.94 -17.13 -24.97
N MET A 506 -3.60 -17.05 -24.95
CA MET A 506 -2.81 -16.01 -25.61
C MET A 506 -1.58 -16.64 -26.29
N PRO A 507 -1.79 -17.50 -27.31
CA PRO A 507 -0.71 -18.28 -27.92
C PRO A 507 0.34 -17.40 -28.64
N ARG A 508 -0.02 -16.16 -29.00
CA ARG A 508 0.87 -15.17 -29.62
C ARG A 508 1.64 -14.30 -28.60
N SER A 509 1.40 -14.45 -27.31
CA SER A 509 2.10 -13.67 -26.29
C SER A 509 3.52 -14.19 -26.09
N THR A 510 4.49 -13.50 -26.68
CA THR A 510 5.92 -13.75 -26.47
C THR A 510 6.43 -13.11 -25.17
N LYS A 511 5.63 -12.26 -24.53
CA LYS A 511 5.99 -11.59 -23.27
C LYS A 511 5.78 -12.53 -22.09
N GLY A 512 6.87 -12.85 -21.38
CA GLY A 512 6.80 -13.61 -20.14
C GLY A 512 6.14 -12.82 -19.00
N LYS A 513 5.56 -13.54 -18.03
CA LYS A 513 4.93 -12.94 -16.86
C LYS A 513 5.99 -12.58 -15.81
N LYS A 514 6.07 -11.29 -15.45
CA LYS A 514 6.95 -10.79 -14.38
C LYS A 514 6.49 -11.31 -13.01
N ASN A 515 7.41 -11.91 -12.25
CA ASN A 515 7.20 -12.31 -10.86
C ASN A 515 7.72 -11.22 -9.94
N TYR A 516 6.81 -10.37 -9.47
CA TYR A 516 7.17 -9.19 -8.68
C TYR A 516 7.61 -9.51 -7.26
N LYS A 517 8.53 -8.70 -6.70
CA LYS A 517 8.88 -8.73 -5.28
C LYS A 517 7.63 -8.46 -4.43
N ARG A 518 7.64 -8.98 -3.19
CA ARG A 518 6.54 -8.80 -2.23
C ARG A 518 6.25 -7.30 -2.02
N ALA A 519 4.97 -6.95 -2.06
CA ALA A 519 4.52 -5.58 -1.79
C ALA A 519 4.93 -5.13 -0.38
N LYS A 520 5.33 -3.87 -0.27
CA LYS A 520 5.70 -3.20 0.97
C LYS A 520 4.50 -2.38 1.48
N TYR A 521 4.42 -2.21 2.79
CA TYR A 521 3.31 -1.53 3.47
C TYR A 521 3.80 -0.60 4.58
N LYS A 522 4.93 0.08 4.37
CA LYS A 522 5.55 1.03 5.31
C LYS A 522 4.58 2.14 5.70
N PHE A 523 3.67 2.53 4.81
CA PHE A 523 2.66 3.53 5.15
C PHE A 523 1.83 3.11 6.39
N ARG A 524 1.61 1.81 6.62
CA ARG A 524 0.88 1.32 7.81
C ARG A 524 1.65 1.64 9.08
N ASP A 525 2.95 1.36 9.09
CA ASP A 525 3.84 1.63 10.21
C ASP A 525 3.97 3.13 10.48
N ASN A 526 4.01 3.95 9.43
CA ASN A 526 4.04 5.41 9.53
C ASN A 526 2.76 5.96 10.16
N ILE A 527 1.58 5.52 9.68
CA ILE A 527 0.28 5.92 10.25
C ILE A 527 0.20 5.49 11.73
N TRP A 528 0.61 4.26 12.04
CA TRP A 528 0.63 3.77 13.42
C TRP A 528 1.54 4.62 14.31
N SER A 529 2.73 4.96 13.82
CA SER A 529 3.69 5.80 14.52
C SER A 529 3.13 7.20 14.79
N ARG A 530 2.47 7.82 13.81
CA ARG A 530 1.78 9.13 13.97
C ARG A 530 0.66 9.04 15.01
N PHE A 531 -0.15 7.99 14.94
CA PHE A 531 -1.22 7.73 15.91
C PHE A 531 -0.68 7.54 17.33
N MET A 532 0.38 6.75 17.50
CA MET A 532 1.00 6.57 18.81
C MET A 532 1.59 7.88 19.34
N LYS A 533 2.30 8.63 18.51
CA LYS A 533 2.82 9.96 18.89
C LYS A 533 1.70 10.88 19.36
N SER A 534 0.55 10.91 18.69
CA SER A 534 -0.57 11.78 19.09
C SER A 534 -1.19 11.37 20.42
N ILE A 535 -1.27 10.07 20.71
CA ILE A 535 -1.73 9.53 22.00
C ILE A 535 -0.80 9.94 23.15
N TYR A 536 0.51 9.83 22.95
CA TYR A 536 1.49 10.14 24.01
C TYR A 536 1.73 11.65 24.18
N SER A 537 1.60 12.44 23.11
CA SER A 537 1.80 13.89 23.16
C SER A 537 0.71 14.62 23.95
N LYS A 538 -0.57 14.18 23.84
CA LYS A 538 -1.69 14.71 24.65
C LYS A 538 -1.48 14.57 26.17
N ARG A 539 -0.61 13.65 26.59
CA ARG A 539 -0.26 13.45 28.01
C ARG A 539 0.75 14.48 28.52
N ILE A 540 1.59 15.03 27.65
CA ILE A 540 2.56 16.07 28.05
C ILE A 540 1.78 17.34 28.39
N ASP A 541 0.90 17.83 27.49
CA ASP A 541 0.09 19.03 27.71
C ASP A 541 -0.84 18.95 28.93
N SER A 542 -1.42 17.79 29.21
CA SER A 542 -2.27 17.60 30.39
C SER A 542 -1.47 17.55 31.70
N ARG A 543 -0.20 17.12 31.67
CA ARG A 543 0.70 17.20 32.82
C ARG A 543 1.27 18.60 33.00
N THR A 544 1.68 19.31 31.94
CA THR A 544 2.10 20.72 32.04
C THR A 544 0.96 21.60 32.56
N LYS A 545 -0.28 21.45 32.07
CA LYS A 545 -1.44 22.18 32.63
C LYS A 545 -1.73 21.84 34.09
N LYS A 546 -1.44 20.62 34.56
CA LYS A 546 -1.63 20.22 35.96
C LYS A 546 -0.50 20.70 36.87
N VAL A 547 0.73 20.77 36.37
CA VAL A 547 1.87 21.39 37.06
C VAL A 547 1.64 22.91 37.20
N PHE A 548 1.16 23.58 36.14
CA PHE A 548 0.81 25.00 36.21
C PHE A 548 -0.39 25.29 37.14
N LYS A 549 -1.37 24.39 37.27
CA LYS A 549 -2.45 24.55 38.27
C LYS A 549 -2.00 24.26 39.71
N CYS A 550 -1.00 23.39 39.91
CA CYS A 550 -0.43 23.12 41.23
C CYS A 550 0.51 24.25 41.69
N ASP A 551 1.20 24.91 40.76
CA ASP A 551 2.10 26.04 41.06
C ASP A 551 1.36 27.35 41.33
N ILE A 552 0.15 27.55 40.79
CA ILE A 552 -0.65 28.76 41.06
C ILE A 552 -1.25 28.71 42.48
N SER A 553 -1.50 27.52 43.05
CA SER A 553 -1.92 27.36 44.44
C SER A 553 -0.81 27.71 45.45
N ASN A 554 0.45 27.46 45.10
CA ASN A 554 1.60 27.73 45.97
C ASN A 554 2.20 29.14 45.76
N LYS A 555 1.96 29.79 44.61
CA LYS A 555 2.41 31.16 44.35
C LYS A 555 1.51 32.25 44.95
N ILE A 556 0.28 31.94 45.35
CA ILE A 556 -0.60 32.92 46.03
C ILE A 556 -0.13 33.20 47.46
N HIS A 557 0.56 32.27 48.13
CA HIS A 557 1.18 32.54 49.45
C HIS A 557 2.48 33.35 49.38
N PHE A 558 3.21 33.32 48.26
CA PHE A 558 4.48 34.06 48.13
C PHE A 558 4.27 35.52 47.70
N LEU A 559 3.16 35.82 47.01
CA LEU A 559 2.81 37.18 46.57
C LEU A 559 2.09 38.02 47.64
N GLN A 560 1.63 37.43 48.75
CA GLN A 560 1.11 38.19 49.90
C GLN A 560 2.20 38.65 50.87
N PHE A 561 3.38 38.01 50.90
CA PHE A 561 4.51 38.44 51.75
C PHE A 561 5.34 39.58 51.13
N SER A 562 5.25 39.75 49.81
CA SER A 562 6.03 40.76 49.06
C SER A 562 5.38 42.16 49.04
N ARG A 563 4.18 42.30 49.61
CA ARG A 563 3.38 43.55 49.58
C ARG A 563 3.46 44.37 50.88
N HIS A 564 4.23 43.91 51.86
CA HIS A 564 4.52 44.62 53.12
C HIS A 564 5.97 45.08 53.26
N LEU A 565 6.80 44.91 52.23
CA LEU A 565 8.16 45.47 52.19
C LEU A 565 8.33 46.65 51.22
N PHE A 566 7.23 47.09 50.59
CA PHE A 566 7.17 48.26 49.70
C PHE A 566 5.89 49.08 49.96
N LEU A 567 5.68 49.38 51.23
CA LEU A 567 5.02 50.54 51.84
C LEU A 567 5.74 50.75 53.18
#